data_AF-K1SR77-F1
#
_entry.id   AF-K1SR77-F1
#
_cell.length_a   1.000
_cell.length_b   1.000
_cell.length_c   1.000
_cell.angle_alpha   90.00
_cell.angle_beta   90.00
_cell.angle_gamma   90.00
#
_symmetry.space_group_name_H-M   'P 1'
#
loop_
_entity.id
_entity.type
_entity.pdbx_description
1 polymer ?
#
loop_
_entity_poly.entity_id
_entity_poly.type
_entity_poly.pdbx_seq_one_letter_code
_entity_poly.pdbx_strand_id
1 'polypeptide(L)'
;DIEETQLGNGAISDVAPNYWTLYNDDVTWPSAYIVIARTLYEQFGDRRPIDERYASMKRWMDHMRRDYMRDGIISRDTYGDWCMPPEAPELIHSQDPARKTDGALLSTATFYQLSGIMSDFARLTGRETDAREFALLADTLREAYNRRFFDPATKSYGNNTVTANLLSLAYGLVPEGAEEEVFAHIVAKTL
;
A
#
# COMPACT_ATOMS: atom_id res chain seq x y z
N ASP A 1 8.07 -20.39 -1.01
CA ASP A 1 6.61 -20.12 -0.96
C ASP A 1 6.21 -18.86 -1.71
N ILE A 2 6.22 -17.65 -1.12
CA ILE A 2 5.69 -16.44 -1.80
C ILE A 2 6.33 -16.22 -3.18
N GLU A 3 7.66 -16.24 -3.26
CA GLU A 3 8.38 -16.09 -4.54
C GLU A 3 8.02 -17.15 -5.58
N GLU A 4 7.80 -18.39 -5.15
CA GLU A 4 7.52 -19.52 -6.04
C GLU A 4 6.12 -19.43 -6.66
N THR A 5 5.23 -18.62 -6.07
CA THR A 5 3.95 -18.28 -6.70
C THR A 5 4.09 -17.25 -7.82
N GLN A 6 5.25 -16.59 -7.96
CA GLN A 6 5.37 -15.50 -8.92
C GLN A 6 5.31 -15.99 -10.36
N LEU A 7 4.35 -15.47 -11.13
CA LEU A 7 4.19 -15.76 -12.54
C LEU A 7 5.23 -15.01 -13.39
N GLY A 8 5.40 -15.43 -14.66
CA GLY A 8 6.37 -14.83 -15.58
C GLY A 8 6.13 -13.34 -15.87
N ASN A 9 4.91 -12.83 -15.69
CA ASN A 9 4.58 -11.40 -15.82
C ASN A 9 4.91 -10.56 -14.56
N GLY A 10 5.24 -11.22 -13.44
CA GLY A 10 5.55 -10.59 -12.15
C GLY A 10 4.43 -10.68 -11.10
N ALA A 11 3.23 -11.15 -11.48
CA ALA A 11 2.09 -11.31 -10.57
C ALA A 11 2.42 -12.31 -9.44
N ILE A 12 1.98 -12.02 -8.22
CA ILE A 12 2.15 -12.87 -7.03
C ILE A 12 0.76 -13.31 -6.56
N SER A 13 0.65 -14.54 -6.08
CA SER A 13 -0.60 -15.10 -5.56
C SER A 13 -0.97 -14.44 -4.22
N ASP A 14 -2.26 -14.26 -3.98
CA ASP A 14 -2.77 -13.76 -2.70
C ASP A 14 -2.57 -14.78 -1.56
N VAL A 15 -2.32 -16.05 -1.91
CA VAL A 15 -2.08 -17.17 -0.98
C VAL A 15 -0.80 -17.92 -1.36
N ALA A 16 0.06 -18.17 -0.36
CA ALA A 16 1.29 -18.95 -0.50
C ALA A 16 1.42 -20.00 0.64
N PRO A 17 1.67 -21.29 0.35
CA PRO A 17 1.72 -21.92 -0.97
C PRO A 17 0.40 -21.83 -1.74
N ASN A 18 0.46 -21.76 -3.07
CA ASN A 18 -0.68 -21.47 -3.95
C ASN A 18 -1.61 -22.67 -4.20
N TYR A 19 -2.13 -23.28 -3.13
CA TYR A 19 -3.15 -24.34 -3.24
C TYR A 19 -4.44 -23.85 -3.90
N TRP A 20 -4.73 -22.55 -3.77
CA TRP A 20 -5.77 -21.85 -4.53
C TRP A 20 -5.11 -20.91 -5.53
N THR A 21 -5.51 -21.01 -6.79
CA THR A 21 -5.01 -20.16 -7.89
C THR A 21 -5.65 -18.77 -7.82
N LEU A 22 -5.28 -17.99 -6.81
CA LEU A 22 -5.78 -16.64 -6.56
C LEU A 22 -4.73 -15.61 -6.97
N TYR A 23 -4.86 -15.09 -8.19
CA TYR A 23 -4.05 -13.98 -8.69
C TYR A 23 -4.98 -12.81 -9.01
N ASN A 24 -5.32 -12.04 -7.97
CA ASN A 24 -6.18 -10.88 -8.16
C ASN A 24 -5.41 -9.60 -8.52
N ASP A 25 -4.08 -9.67 -8.56
CA ASP A 25 -3.21 -8.50 -8.72
C ASP A 25 -3.55 -7.42 -7.70
N ASP A 26 -3.84 -7.85 -6.47
CA ASP A 26 -4.11 -6.95 -5.37
C ASP A 26 -2.81 -6.27 -4.90
N VAL A 27 -2.91 -5.04 -4.40
CA VAL A 27 -1.73 -4.36 -3.83
C VAL A 27 -1.52 -4.77 -2.38
N THR A 28 -2.59 -4.79 -1.59
CA THR A 28 -2.52 -4.84 -0.13
C THR A 28 -2.10 -6.22 0.38
N TRP A 29 -2.50 -7.33 -0.26
CA TRP A 29 -2.17 -8.69 0.15
C TRP A 29 -0.75 -9.11 -0.27
N PRO A 30 -0.37 -9.07 -1.57
CA PRO A 30 0.99 -9.38 -2.01
C PRO A 30 2.06 -8.43 -1.46
N SER A 31 1.68 -7.23 -0.95
CA SER A 31 2.59 -6.33 -0.23
C SER A 31 3.34 -7.03 0.91
N ALA A 32 2.76 -8.07 1.49
CA ALA A 32 3.36 -8.89 2.53
C ALA A 32 4.76 -9.37 2.14
N TYR A 33 5.02 -9.62 0.85
CA TYR A 33 6.34 -10.07 0.41
C TYR A 33 7.46 -9.08 0.76
N ILE A 34 7.20 -7.78 0.54
CA ILE A 34 8.14 -6.69 0.82
C ILE A 34 8.10 -6.31 2.30
N VAL A 35 6.90 -6.24 2.90
CA VAL A 35 6.73 -5.86 4.31
C VAL A 35 7.35 -6.88 5.27
N ILE A 36 7.26 -8.18 4.98
CA ILE A 36 7.90 -9.23 5.77
C ILE A 36 9.43 -9.09 5.69
N ALA A 37 9.99 -8.90 4.50
CA ALA A 37 11.44 -8.69 4.34
C ALA A 37 11.92 -7.46 5.13
N ARG A 38 11.15 -6.37 5.11
CA ARG A 38 11.44 -5.15 5.89
C ARG A 38 11.40 -5.45 7.39
N THR A 39 10.33 -6.09 7.85
CA THR A 39 10.15 -6.42 9.26
C THR A 39 11.28 -7.31 9.78
N LEU A 40 11.70 -8.32 9.02
CA LEU A 40 12.82 -9.19 9.40
C LEU A 40 14.14 -8.40 9.53
N TYR A 41 14.37 -7.46 8.63
CA TYR A 41 15.54 -6.58 8.72
C TYR A 41 15.47 -5.61 9.90
N GLU A 42 14.34 -4.93 10.11
CA GLU A 42 14.18 -3.95 11.20
C GLU A 42 14.23 -4.60 12.59
N GLN A 43 13.67 -5.79 12.74
CA GLN A 43 13.58 -6.48 14.03
C GLN A 43 14.82 -7.31 14.35
N PHE A 44 15.46 -7.91 13.35
CA PHE A 44 16.55 -8.88 13.56
C PHE A 44 17.85 -8.55 12.81
N GLY A 45 17.87 -7.50 11.99
CA GLY A 45 19.01 -7.20 11.10
C GLY A 45 19.18 -8.21 9.97
N ASP A 46 18.19 -9.09 9.73
CA ASP A 46 18.30 -10.14 8.71
C ASP A 46 18.10 -9.56 7.31
N ARG A 47 19.22 -9.34 6.61
CA ARG A 47 19.23 -8.81 5.24
C ARG A 47 19.07 -9.90 4.18
N ARG A 48 19.16 -11.19 4.51
CA ARG A 48 19.15 -12.27 3.51
C ARG A 48 17.91 -12.23 2.60
N PRO A 49 16.67 -12.03 3.11
CA PRO A 49 15.50 -11.92 2.23
C PRO A 49 15.62 -10.75 1.25
N ILE A 50 16.17 -9.61 1.68
CA ILE A 50 16.39 -8.45 0.82
C ILE A 50 17.43 -8.80 -0.25
N ASP A 51 18.61 -9.29 0.15
CA ASP A 51 19.73 -9.58 -0.74
C ASP A 51 19.35 -10.62 -1.81
N GLU A 52 18.69 -11.71 -1.40
CA GLU A 52 18.37 -12.84 -2.27
C GLU A 52 17.10 -12.62 -3.11
N ARG A 53 16.14 -11.83 -2.64
CA ARG A 53 14.79 -11.75 -3.22
C ARG A 53 14.44 -10.37 -3.79
N TYR A 54 15.36 -9.40 -3.74
CA TYR A 54 15.14 -8.07 -4.31
C TYR A 54 14.60 -8.11 -5.74
N ALA A 55 15.17 -8.95 -6.60
CA ALA A 55 14.78 -9.01 -8.01
C ALA A 55 13.32 -9.47 -8.20
N SER A 56 12.83 -10.42 -7.41
CA SER A 56 11.44 -10.87 -7.48
C SER A 56 10.47 -9.86 -6.88
N MET A 57 10.84 -9.21 -5.78
CA MET A 57 10.08 -8.08 -5.21
C MET A 57 9.94 -6.92 -6.22
N LYS A 58 11.04 -6.56 -6.89
CA LYS A 58 11.03 -5.52 -7.95
C LYS A 58 10.11 -5.91 -9.12
N ARG A 59 10.17 -7.16 -9.60
CA ARG A 59 9.28 -7.62 -10.69
C ARG A 59 7.80 -7.47 -10.36
N TRP A 60 7.41 -7.69 -9.11
CA TRP A 60 6.02 -7.47 -8.69
C TRP A 60 5.66 -5.98 -8.66
N MET A 61 6.53 -5.12 -8.14
CA MET A 61 6.33 -3.66 -8.21
C MET A 61 6.19 -3.17 -9.65
N ASP A 62 7.07 -3.65 -10.54
CA ASP A 62 7.06 -3.29 -11.96
C ASP A 62 5.79 -3.79 -12.67
N HIS A 63 5.31 -4.99 -12.32
CA HIS A 63 4.03 -5.53 -12.78
C HIS A 63 2.86 -4.65 -12.39
N MET A 64 2.73 -4.36 -11.09
CA MET A 64 1.65 -3.51 -10.57
C MET A 64 1.67 -2.10 -11.17
N ARG A 65 2.86 -1.50 -11.27
CA ARG A 65 3.05 -0.19 -11.87
C ARG A 65 2.67 -0.17 -13.35
N ARG A 66 3.15 -1.12 -14.14
CA ARG A 66 2.93 -1.17 -15.59
C ARG A 66 1.45 -1.36 -15.92
N ASP A 67 0.80 -2.30 -15.24
CA ASP A 67 -0.51 -2.77 -15.67
C ASP A 67 -1.64 -1.93 -15.05
N TYR A 68 -1.46 -1.40 -13.82
CA TYR A 68 -2.54 -0.77 -13.06
C TYR A 68 -2.33 0.70 -12.68
N MET A 69 -1.13 1.27 -12.84
CA MET A 69 -0.92 2.68 -12.51
C MET A 69 -1.37 3.60 -13.65
N ARG A 70 -2.22 4.59 -13.36
CA ARG A 70 -2.63 5.65 -14.28
C ARG A 70 -2.56 6.99 -13.57
N ASP A 71 -1.90 7.98 -14.18
CA ASP A 71 -1.75 9.33 -13.65
C ASP A 71 -1.21 9.42 -12.20
N GLY A 72 -0.35 8.47 -11.83
CA GLY A 72 0.23 8.36 -10.48
C GLY A 72 -0.71 7.75 -9.43
N ILE A 73 -1.83 7.15 -9.85
CA ILE A 73 -2.76 6.42 -8.98
C ILE A 73 -2.75 4.94 -9.37
N ILE A 74 -2.72 4.06 -8.37
CA ILE A 74 -3.03 2.63 -8.56
C ILE A 74 -4.44 2.41 -8.06
N SER A 75 -5.28 1.85 -8.91
CA SER A 75 -6.71 1.61 -8.61
C SER A 75 -7.02 0.14 -8.34
N ARG A 76 -6.01 -0.72 -8.27
CA ARG A 76 -6.19 -2.16 -8.14
C ARG A 76 -6.10 -2.58 -6.68
N ASP A 77 -7.27 -2.78 -6.09
CA ASP A 77 -7.46 -3.33 -4.77
C ASP A 77 -8.74 -4.18 -4.81
N THR A 78 -8.65 -5.41 -4.32
CA THR A 78 -9.69 -6.45 -4.48
C THR A 78 -10.47 -6.66 -3.19
N TYR A 79 -9.78 -6.59 -2.06
CA TYR A 79 -10.35 -6.95 -0.76
C TYR A 79 -10.72 -5.72 0.07
N GLY A 80 -10.12 -4.55 -0.20
CA GLY A 80 -10.42 -3.33 0.54
C GLY A 80 -9.92 -3.38 1.98
N ASP A 81 -10.51 -2.50 2.78
CA ASP A 81 -10.42 -2.49 4.23
C ASP A 81 -11.21 -3.68 4.80
N TRP A 82 -10.64 -4.87 4.65
CA TRP A 82 -11.34 -6.14 4.83
C TRP A 82 -11.87 -6.30 6.25
N CYS A 83 -13.16 -6.65 6.34
CA CYS A 83 -13.90 -6.76 7.60
C CYS A 83 -13.97 -5.47 8.44
N MET A 84 -14.00 -4.29 7.79
CA MET A 84 -14.41 -3.05 8.45
C MET A 84 -15.75 -3.26 9.21
N PRO A 85 -15.85 -2.92 10.52
CA PRO A 85 -17.02 -3.20 11.34
C PRO A 85 -18.33 -2.64 10.75
N PRO A 86 -19.27 -3.53 10.36
CA PRO A 86 -20.52 -3.09 9.74
C PRO A 86 -21.44 -2.37 10.73
N GLU A 87 -22.45 -1.72 10.18
CA GLU A 87 -23.49 -1.00 10.91
C GLU A 87 -24.43 -1.91 11.72
N ALA A 88 -24.42 -3.22 11.47
CA ALA A 88 -25.25 -4.21 12.14
C ALA A 88 -24.51 -5.55 12.32
N PRO A 89 -24.70 -6.26 13.45
CA PRO A 89 -23.95 -7.47 13.79
C PRO A 89 -24.23 -8.68 12.89
N GLU A 90 -25.35 -8.68 12.14
CA GLU A 90 -25.70 -9.74 11.20
C GLU A 90 -24.99 -9.59 9.84
N LEU A 91 -24.38 -8.44 9.58
CA LEU A 91 -23.65 -8.18 8.35
C LEU A 91 -22.20 -8.64 8.49
N ILE A 92 -21.64 -9.17 7.38
CA ILE A 92 -20.20 -9.46 7.28
C ILE A 92 -19.44 -8.23 6.78
N HIS A 93 -20.04 -7.48 5.84
CA HIS A 93 -19.48 -6.27 5.25
C HIS A 93 -20.50 -5.13 5.35
N SER A 94 -20.00 -3.94 5.72
CA SER A 94 -20.80 -2.71 5.73
C SER A 94 -21.52 -2.52 4.39
N GLN A 95 -22.77 -2.07 4.38
CA GLN A 95 -23.42 -1.60 3.15
C GLN A 95 -23.37 -0.08 3.00
N ASP A 96 -23.09 0.63 4.09
CA ASP A 96 -22.91 2.07 4.11
C ASP A 96 -21.65 2.50 3.33
N PRO A 97 -21.78 3.28 2.24
CA PRO A 97 -20.64 3.79 1.47
C PRO A 97 -19.77 4.77 2.25
N ALA A 98 -20.28 5.43 3.31
CA ALA A 98 -19.47 6.30 4.17
C ALA A 98 -18.49 5.52 5.06
N ARG A 99 -18.65 4.20 5.16
CA ARG A 99 -17.78 3.28 5.90
C ARG A 99 -16.79 2.54 5.01
N LYS A 100 -16.98 2.55 3.69
CA LYS A 100 -16.15 1.83 2.72
C LYS A 100 -15.03 2.73 2.23
N THR A 101 -13.80 2.45 2.65
CA THR A 101 -12.63 3.17 2.15
C THR A 101 -12.42 2.87 0.66
N ASP A 102 -12.11 3.89 -0.14
CA ASP A 102 -11.85 3.75 -1.57
C ASP A 102 -10.63 2.83 -1.81
N GLY A 103 -10.80 1.78 -2.63
CA GLY A 103 -9.73 0.84 -2.96
C GLY A 103 -8.54 1.51 -3.67
N ALA A 104 -8.78 2.57 -4.46
CA ALA A 104 -7.70 3.32 -5.09
C ALA A 104 -6.86 4.11 -4.05
N LEU A 105 -7.51 4.56 -2.97
CA LEU A 105 -6.83 5.21 -1.85
C LEU A 105 -5.94 4.18 -1.12
N LEU A 106 -6.49 3.02 -0.77
CA LEU A 106 -5.77 1.94 -0.09
C LEU A 106 -4.56 1.47 -0.88
N SER A 107 -4.77 1.11 -2.15
CA SER A 107 -3.71 0.59 -3.02
C SER A 107 -2.65 1.65 -3.33
N THR A 108 -3.03 2.90 -3.62
CA THR A 108 -2.03 3.95 -3.88
C THR A 108 -1.20 4.29 -2.64
N ALA A 109 -1.83 4.42 -1.46
CA ALA A 109 -1.11 4.70 -0.22
C ALA A 109 -0.15 3.56 0.14
N THR A 110 -0.60 2.30 0.01
CA THR A 110 0.23 1.12 0.26
C THR A 110 1.39 1.05 -0.74
N PHE A 111 1.13 1.25 -2.03
CA PHE A 111 2.16 1.18 -3.05
C PHE A 111 3.19 2.31 -2.94
N TYR A 112 2.78 3.50 -2.48
CA TYR A 112 3.69 4.57 -2.09
C TYR A 112 4.65 4.09 -0.99
N GLN A 113 4.11 3.50 0.07
CA GLN A 113 4.94 2.98 1.16
C GLN A 113 5.90 1.89 0.69
N LEU A 114 5.43 0.96 -0.15
CA LEU A 114 6.27 -0.08 -0.74
C LEU A 114 7.38 0.48 -1.64
N SER A 115 7.10 1.56 -2.37
CA SER A 115 8.11 2.26 -3.19
C SER A 115 9.23 2.83 -2.32
N GLY A 116 8.89 3.44 -1.17
CA GLY A 116 9.88 3.87 -0.19
C GLY A 116 10.75 2.72 0.32
N ILE A 117 10.12 1.61 0.71
CA ILE A 117 10.81 0.41 1.19
C ILE A 117 11.75 -0.16 0.13
N MET A 118 11.30 -0.25 -1.12
CA MET A 118 12.13 -0.75 -2.22
C MET A 118 13.29 0.20 -2.55
N SER A 119 13.10 1.52 -2.38
CA SER A 119 14.20 2.50 -2.48
C SER A 119 15.26 2.24 -1.40
N ASP A 120 14.86 1.94 -0.17
CA ASP A 120 15.78 1.59 0.91
C ASP A 120 16.49 0.26 0.69
N PHE A 121 15.75 -0.77 0.25
CA PHE A 121 16.33 -2.06 -0.12
C PHE A 121 17.36 -1.92 -1.25
N ALA A 122 17.07 -1.07 -2.24
CA ALA A 122 17.99 -0.79 -3.32
C ALA A 122 19.29 -0.16 -2.81
N ARG A 123 19.21 0.84 -1.93
CA ARG A 123 20.39 1.44 -1.26
C ARG A 123 21.19 0.40 -0.46
N LEU A 124 20.50 -0.38 0.37
CA LEU A 124 21.13 -1.41 1.22
C LEU A 124 21.90 -2.47 0.42
N THR A 125 21.52 -2.67 -0.84
CA THR A 125 22.10 -3.69 -1.72
C THR A 125 22.96 -3.12 -2.85
N GLY A 126 23.29 -1.82 -2.80
CA GLY A 126 24.18 -1.16 -3.77
C GLY A 126 23.55 -0.92 -5.15
N ARG A 127 22.22 -0.91 -5.25
CA ARG A 127 21.44 -0.71 -6.49
C ARG A 127 21.00 0.75 -6.63
N GLU A 128 21.97 1.65 -6.77
CA GLU A 128 21.74 3.10 -6.74
C GLU A 128 20.76 3.63 -7.80
N THR A 129 20.74 3.03 -9.01
CA THR A 129 19.78 3.41 -10.05
C THR A 129 18.36 3.13 -9.60
N ASP A 130 18.10 1.92 -9.13
CA ASP A 130 16.78 1.51 -8.64
C ASP A 130 16.35 2.34 -7.43
N ALA A 131 17.28 2.68 -6.53
CA ALA A 131 16.98 3.52 -5.38
C ALA A 131 16.39 4.87 -5.79
N ARG A 132 16.96 5.50 -6.83
CA ARG A 132 16.46 6.77 -7.38
C ARG A 132 15.14 6.59 -8.12
N GLU A 133 14.98 5.50 -8.87
CA GLU A 133 13.73 5.20 -9.58
C GLU A 133 12.55 5.02 -8.62
N PHE A 134 12.74 4.27 -7.53
CA PHE A 134 11.72 4.06 -6.52
C PHE A 134 11.45 5.31 -5.69
N ALA A 135 12.45 6.15 -5.42
CA ALA A 135 12.23 7.44 -4.77
C ALA A 135 11.38 8.37 -5.64
N LEU A 136 11.69 8.48 -6.93
CA LEU A 136 10.90 9.27 -7.89
C LEU A 136 9.46 8.73 -8.03
N LEU A 137 9.30 7.42 -8.00
CA LEU A 137 7.98 6.79 -8.00
C LEU A 137 7.18 7.16 -6.74
N ALA A 138 7.81 7.13 -5.56
CA ALA A 138 7.16 7.56 -4.32
C ALA A 138 6.73 9.03 -4.38
N ASP A 139 7.57 9.93 -4.89
CA ASP A 139 7.20 11.35 -5.07
C ASP A 139 6.00 11.50 -6.02
N THR A 140 6.01 10.79 -7.15
CA THR A 140 4.91 10.80 -8.14
C THR A 140 3.59 10.34 -7.51
N LEU A 141 3.63 9.24 -6.75
CA LEU A 141 2.47 8.68 -6.06
C LEU A 141 1.94 9.66 -5.00
N ARG A 142 2.82 10.25 -4.18
CA ARG A 142 2.42 11.22 -3.14
C ARG A 142 1.72 12.44 -3.74
N GLU A 143 2.27 13.02 -4.80
CA GLU A 143 1.68 14.18 -5.46
C GLU A 143 0.30 13.87 -6.06
N ALA A 144 0.19 12.74 -6.76
CA ALA A 144 -1.07 12.30 -7.34
C ALA A 144 -2.12 11.95 -6.27
N TYR A 145 -1.68 11.26 -5.22
CA TYR A 145 -2.50 10.86 -4.07
C TYR A 145 -3.12 12.07 -3.38
N ASN A 146 -2.31 13.05 -2.99
CA ASN A 146 -2.81 14.26 -2.32
C ASN A 146 -3.70 15.09 -3.23
N ARG A 147 -3.36 15.21 -4.52
CA ARG A 147 -4.22 15.88 -5.50
C ARG A 147 -5.59 15.21 -5.63
N ARG A 148 -5.66 13.88 -5.51
CA ARG A 148 -6.88 13.10 -5.74
C ARG A 148 -7.75 12.93 -4.50
N PHE A 149 -7.13 12.73 -3.34
CA PHE A 149 -7.82 12.25 -2.14
C PHE A 149 -7.82 13.22 -0.97
N PHE A 150 -6.89 14.18 -0.89
CA PHE A 150 -6.89 15.16 0.20
C PHE A 150 -7.85 16.32 -0.09
N ASP A 151 -8.77 16.58 0.84
CA ASP A 151 -9.61 17.77 0.81
C ASP A 151 -8.97 18.89 1.66
N PRO A 152 -8.49 19.99 1.05
CA PRO A 152 -7.85 21.07 1.79
C PRO A 152 -8.81 21.90 2.65
N ALA A 153 -10.13 21.85 2.40
CA ALA A 153 -11.14 22.58 3.16
C ALA A 153 -11.51 21.83 4.45
N THR A 154 -11.66 20.51 4.38
CA THR A 154 -12.02 19.69 5.55
C THR A 154 -10.82 19.07 6.25
N LYS A 155 -9.63 19.10 5.64
CA LYS A 155 -8.41 18.44 6.13
C LYS A 155 -8.62 16.94 6.37
N SER A 156 -9.27 16.27 5.42
CA SER A 156 -9.54 14.83 5.48
C SER A 156 -9.29 14.15 4.14
N TYR A 157 -9.18 12.82 4.15
CA TYR A 157 -8.96 12.02 2.96
C TYR A 157 -10.21 11.26 2.49
N GLY A 158 -10.44 11.23 1.18
CA GLY A 158 -11.50 10.43 0.56
C GLY A 158 -12.88 10.75 1.13
N ASN A 159 -13.61 9.70 1.54
CA ASN A 159 -14.90 9.82 2.24
C ASN A 159 -14.76 9.99 3.77
N ASN A 160 -13.58 10.41 4.23
CA ASN A 160 -13.26 10.63 5.64
C ASN A 160 -13.46 9.36 6.49
N THR A 161 -13.15 8.16 5.98
CA THR A 161 -13.10 6.96 6.83
C THR A 161 -11.90 7.04 7.78
N VAL A 162 -11.96 6.28 8.89
CA VAL A 162 -10.83 6.14 9.80
C VAL A 162 -9.59 5.67 9.04
N THR A 163 -9.72 4.63 8.22
CA THR A 163 -8.62 4.03 7.44
C THR A 163 -8.03 4.98 6.42
N ALA A 164 -8.85 5.79 5.73
CA ALA A 164 -8.35 6.78 4.75
C ALA A 164 -7.39 7.78 5.40
N ASN A 165 -7.80 8.34 6.54
CA ASN A 165 -6.98 9.30 7.29
C ASN A 165 -5.81 8.60 8.00
N LEU A 166 -6.02 7.41 8.57
CA LEU A 166 -5.01 6.66 9.29
C LEU A 166 -3.82 6.28 8.39
N LEU A 167 -4.08 5.71 7.21
CA LEU A 167 -2.99 5.34 6.28
C LEU A 167 -2.26 6.58 5.77
N SER A 168 -3.00 7.65 5.46
CA SER A 168 -2.40 8.91 5.02
C SER A 168 -1.44 9.47 6.06
N LEU A 169 -1.86 9.47 7.33
CA LEU A 169 -1.04 9.94 8.44
C LEU A 169 0.14 9.00 8.73
N ALA A 170 -0.11 7.69 8.83
CA ALA A 170 0.90 6.69 9.16
C ALA A 170 2.01 6.58 8.11
N TYR A 171 1.70 6.82 6.83
CA TYR A 171 2.68 6.80 5.75
C TYR A 171 3.30 8.19 5.48
N GLY A 172 2.94 9.23 6.24
CA GLY A 172 3.49 10.57 6.05
C GLY A 172 3.08 11.21 4.72
N LEU A 173 1.87 10.91 4.24
CA LEU A 173 1.29 11.51 3.04
C LEU A 173 0.60 12.85 3.33
N VAL A 174 0.27 13.12 4.59
CA VAL A 174 -0.43 14.35 5.00
C VAL A 174 0.42 15.59 4.71
N PRO A 175 -0.13 16.62 4.05
CA PRO A 175 0.56 17.89 3.87
C PRO A 175 0.91 18.53 5.22
N GLU A 176 2.10 19.14 5.28
CA GLU A 176 2.61 19.81 6.46
C GLU A 176 1.60 20.82 7.03
N GLY A 177 1.32 20.72 8.33
CA GLY A 177 0.38 21.55 9.07
C GLY A 177 -1.07 21.04 9.05
N ALA A 178 -1.38 19.93 8.38
CA ALA A 178 -2.71 19.31 8.41
C ALA A 178 -2.79 18.05 9.30
N GLU A 179 -1.67 17.61 9.87
CA GLU A 179 -1.57 16.35 10.61
C GLU A 179 -2.47 16.29 11.84
N GLU A 180 -2.53 17.38 12.62
CA GLU A 180 -3.37 17.45 13.82
C GLU A 180 -4.87 17.33 13.48
N GLU A 181 -5.32 18.00 12.42
CA GLU A 181 -6.72 17.95 11.98
C GLU A 181 -7.07 16.58 11.38
N VAL A 182 -6.19 16.01 10.55
CA VAL A 182 -6.37 14.64 10.03
C VAL A 182 -6.45 13.64 11.19
N PHE A 183 -5.61 13.79 12.22
CA PHE A 183 -5.67 12.97 13.42
C PHE A 183 -6.97 13.18 14.21
N ALA A 184 -7.47 14.42 14.32
CA ALA A 184 -8.73 14.71 14.97
C ALA A 184 -9.92 14.00 14.31
N HIS A 185 -9.94 13.88 12.97
CA HIS A 185 -10.95 13.09 12.25
C HIS A 185 -10.93 11.60 12.62
N ILE A 186 -9.74 11.03 12.81
CA ILE A 186 -9.58 9.64 13.27
C ILE A 186 -10.19 9.49 14.66
N VAL A 187 -9.80 10.34 15.61
CA VAL A 187 -10.29 10.30 17.00
C VAL A 187 -11.80 10.43 17.05
N ALA A 188 -12.38 11.44 16.39
CA ALA A 188 -13.82 11.71 16.40
C ALA A 188 -14.68 10.58 15.82
N LYS A 189 -14.11 9.68 15.02
CA LYS A 189 -14.81 8.53 14.43
C LYS A 189 -14.60 7.21 15.18
N THR A 190 -13.76 7.22 16.20
CA THR A 190 -13.42 6.03 17.01
C THR A 190 -13.87 6.13 18.47
N LEU A 191 -14.19 7.34 18.94
CA LEU A 191 -14.78 7.63 20.25
C LEU A 191 -16.28 7.90 20.13
#